data_AF-A0A351RS94-F1
#
_entry.id   AF-A0A351RS94-F1
#
_cell.length_a   1.000
_cell.length_b   1.000
_cell.length_c   1.000
_cell.angle_alpha   90.00
_cell.angle_beta   90.00
_cell.angle_gamma   90.00
#
_symmetry.space_group_name_H-M   'P 1'
#
loop_
_entity.id
_entity.type
_entity.pdbx_description
1 polymer ?
#
loop_
_entity_poly.entity_id
_entity_poly.type
_entity_poly.pdbx_seq_one_letter_code
_entity_poly.pdbx_strand_id
1 'polypeptide(L)'
;KIVGADTAKQLKDIGLKVYKKAREMAEKKGVIIADTKMEFGLYENGIIIIDELLTPDSSRFWSIKDYQAGKGQDSFDKQIVRDYLLTLDWDKKPPGPRLPDKIVKKTAERYEEILKILTK
;
A
#
# COMPACT_ATOMS: atom_id res chain seq x y z
N LYS A 1 13.41 -16.80 17.20
CA LYS A 1 12.64 -16.58 15.95
C LYS A 1 11.19 -16.30 16.34
N ILE A 2 10.53 -15.32 15.71
CA ILE A 2 9.23 -14.79 16.16
C ILE A 2 8.08 -15.83 16.03
N VAL A 3 8.02 -16.61 14.93
CA VAL A 3 6.89 -17.53 14.65
C VAL A 3 7.29 -18.98 14.31
N GLY A 4 8.58 -19.34 14.39
CA GLY A 4 9.09 -20.64 13.94
C GLY A 4 9.40 -20.71 12.43
N ALA A 5 10.17 -21.71 12.00
CA ALA A 5 10.65 -21.81 10.62
C ALA A 5 9.56 -22.24 9.63
N ASP A 6 8.74 -23.21 10.01
CA ASP A 6 7.69 -23.76 9.15
C ASP A 6 6.58 -22.73 8.91
N THR A 7 6.10 -22.08 9.97
CA THR A 7 5.13 -20.98 9.88
C THR A 7 5.68 -19.82 9.04
N ALA A 8 6.94 -19.43 9.24
CA ALA A 8 7.55 -18.36 8.44
C ALA A 8 7.61 -18.72 6.94
N LYS A 9 7.88 -19.99 6.61
CA LYS A 9 7.84 -20.48 5.23
C LYS A 9 6.42 -20.41 4.65
N GLN A 10 5.43 -20.87 5.41
CA GLN A 10 4.02 -20.79 4.98
C GLN A 10 3.56 -19.35 4.76
N LEU A 11 3.87 -18.43 5.67
CA LEU A 11 3.54 -17.00 5.55
C LEU A 11 4.19 -16.38 4.31
N LYS A 12 5.46 -16.70 4.04
CA LYS A 12 6.15 -16.26 2.82
C LYS A 12 5.45 -16.79 1.56
N ASP A 13 5.15 -18.08 1.52
CA ASP A 13 4.56 -18.73 0.35
C ASP A 13 3.15 -18.18 0.07
N ILE A 14 2.34 -17.97 1.11
CA ILE A 14 1.01 -17.34 1.00
C ILE A 14 1.13 -15.88 0.56
N GLY A 15 1.97 -15.09 1.22
CA GLY A 15 2.16 -13.68 0.92
C GLY A 15 2.60 -13.44 -0.53
N LEU A 16 3.56 -14.23 -1.02
CA LEU A 16 4.01 -14.15 -2.42
C LEU A 16 2.93 -14.56 -3.41
N LYS A 17 2.10 -15.58 -3.10
CA LYS A 17 0.97 -15.98 -3.95
C LYS A 17 -0.09 -14.89 -4.05
N VAL A 18 -0.48 -14.31 -2.92
CA VAL A 18 -1.46 -13.22 -2.86
C VAL A 18 -0.92 -11.99 -3.63
N TYR A 19 0.32 -11.58 -3.34
CA TYR A 19 0.95 -10.45 -4.02
C TYR A 19 1.04 -10.65 -5.54
N LYS A 20 1.49 -11.84 -5.98
CA LYS A 20 1.59 -12.15 -7.41
C LYS A 20 0.24 -12.05 -8.10
N LYS A 21 -0.81 -12.65 -7.53
CA LYS A 21 -2.17 -12.58 -8.08
C LYS A 21 -2.68 -11.14 -8.16
N ALA A 22 -2.51 -10.36 -7.08
CA ALA A 22 -2.94 -8.98 -7.03
C ALA A 22 -2.21 -8.10 -8.05
N ARG A 23 -0.89 -8.26 -8.15
CA ARG A 23 -0.05 -7.57 -9.13
C ARG A 23 -0.50 -7.87 -10.55
N GLU A 24 -0.71 -9.14 -10.91
CA GLU A 24 -1.18 -9.53 -12.24
C GLU A 24 -2.57 -8.94 -12.58
N MET A 25 -3.45 -8.80 -11.58
CA MET A 25 -4.76 -8.16 -11.77
C MET A 25 -4.65 -6.64 -11.96
N ALA A 26 -3.81 -5.97 -11.16
CA ALA A 26 -3.61 -4.53 -11.24
C ALA A 26 -2.85 -4.11 -12.51
N GLU A 27 -1.85 -4.90 -12.95
CA GLU A 27 -1.08 -4.60 -14.17
C GLU A 27 -1.98 -4.54 -15.41
N LYS A 28 -2.97 -5.44 -15.52
CA LYS A 28 -3.98 -5.43 -16.60
C LYS A 28 -4.83 -4.15 -16.61
N LYS A 29 -4.86 -3.42 -15.50
CA LYS A 29 -5.59 -2.17 -15.31
C LYS A 29 -4.68 -0.94 -15.35
N GLY A 30 -3.41 -1.10 -15.76
CA GLY A 30 -2.46 0.01 -15.89
C GLY A 30 -1.80 0.43 -14.57
N VAL A 31 -1.84 -0.43 -13.54
CA VAL A 31 -1.31 -0.11 -12.20
C VAL A 31 -0.22 -1.08 -11.78
N ILE A 32 0.86 -0.54 -11.22
CA ILE A 32 1.92 -1.31 -10.54
C ILE A 32 1.63 -1.32 -9.04
N ILE A 33 1.61 -2.51 -8.44
CA ILE A 33 1.69 -2.66 -6.97
C ILE A 33 3.15 -2.82 -6.60
N ALA A 34 3.79 -1.75 -6.12
CA ALA A 34 5.23 -1.77 -5.85
C ALA A 34 5.58 -2.63 -4.63
N ASP A 35 4.78 -2.50 -3.57
CA ASP A 35 4.87 -3.28 -2.34
C ASP A 35 3.52 -3.27 -1.59
N THR A 36 3.39 -4.16 -0.62
CA THR A 36 2.21 -4.26 0.26
C THR A 36 2.59 -4.85 1.61
N LYS A 37 1.91 -4.41 2.67
CA LYS A 37 1.91 -5.05 3.99
C LYS A 37 0.68 -5.96 4.08
N MET A 38 0.91 -7.20 4.52
CA MET A 38 -0.16 -8.12 4.90
C MET A 38 0.00 -8.48 6.37
N GLU A 39 -1.12 -8.62 7.06
CA GLU A 39 -1.13 -9.18 8.41
C GLU A 39 -1.86 -10.53 8.40
N PHE A 40 -1.32 -11.44 9.19
CA PHE A 40 -1.82 -12.79 9.30
C PHE A 40 -2.11 -13.11 10.76
N GLY A 41 -3.25 -13.74 10.99
CA GLY A 41 -3.62 -14.30 12.28
C GLY A 41 -3.43 -15.81 12.28
N LEU A 42 -3.29 -16.37 13.48
CA LEU A 42 -3.53 -17.80 13.71
C LEU A 42 -4.93 -17.92 14.30
N TYR A 43 -5.77 -18.70 13.63
CA TYR A 43 -7.12 -18.99 14.12
C TYR A 43 -7.36 -20.49 14.01
N GLU A 44 -7.74 -21.09 15.13
CA GLU A 44 -7.75 -22.55 15.31
C GLU A 44 -6.41 -23.17 14.90
N ASN A 45 -6.40 -24.02 13.87
CA ASN A 45 -5.22 -24.69 13.34
C ASN A 45 -4.76 -24.11 11.99
N GLY A 46 -5.20 -22.90 11.64
CA GLY A 46 -4.99 -22.30 10.32
C GLY A 46 -4.40 -20.89 10.35
N ILE A 47 -3.77 -20.51 9.24
CA ILE A 47 -3.36 -19.13 8.95
C ILE A 47 -4.54 -18.42 8.28
N ILE A 48 -4.92 -17.26 8.81
CA ILE A 48 -5.93 -16.39 8.22
C ILE A 48 -5.32 -15.05 7.82
N ILE A 49 -5.89 -14.39 6.81
CA ILE A 49 -5.64 -12.98 6.55
C ILE A 49 -6.45 -12.16 7.56
N ILE A 50 -5.82 -11.15 8.14
CA ILE A 50 -6.48 -10.15 8.99
C ILE A 50 -6.18 -8.76 8.45
N ASP A 51 -6.61 -7.72 9.18
CA ASP A 51 -6.40 -6.31 8.82
C ASP A 51 -6.98 -5.97 7.43
N GLU A 52 -6.55 -4.86 6.85
CA GLU A 52 -6.82 -4.52 5.46
C GLU A 52 -5.82 -5.23 4.51
N LEU A 53 -6.25 -5.45 3.27
CA LEU A 53 -5.43 -6.10 2.25
C LEU A 53 -5.49 -5.30 0.95
N LEU A 54 -4.32 -4.93 0.42
CA LEU A 54 -4.18 -4.30 -0.88
C LEU A 54 -4.98 -2.99 -1.02
N THR A 55 -4.97 -2.19 0.06
CA THR A 55 -5.53 -0.84 0.08
C THR A 55 -4.41 0.20 -0.15
N PRO A 56 -4.73 1.45 -0.53
CA PRO A 56 -3.75 2.52 -0.64
C PRO A 56 -3.08 2.88 0.70
N ASP A 57 -3.62 2.37 1.80
CA ASP A 57 -3.04 2.53 3.13
C ASP A 57 -1.91 1.53 3.40
N SER A 58 -2.10 0.29 2.95
CA SER A 58 -1.21 -0.85 3.16
C SER A 58 -0.24 -1.09 2.00
N SER A 59 -0.47 -0.46 0.85
CA SER A 59 0.23 -0.74 -0.41
C SER A 59 0.59 0.51 -1.18
N ARG A 60 1.67 0.42 -1.97
CA ARG A 60 2.05 1.48 -2.92
C ARG A 60 1.55 1.17 -4.32
N PHE A 61 0.77 2.09 -4.88
CA PHE A 61 0.20 1.96 -6.22
C PHE A 61 0.78 3.03 -7.13
N TRP A 62 1.36 2.61 -8.26
CA TRP A 62 1.92 3.52 -9.26
C TRP A 62 1.26 3.35 -10.62
N SER A 63 1.16 4.44 -11.37
CA SER A 63 0.74 4.42 -12.78
C SER A 63 1.80 3.72 -13.63
N ILE A 64 1.43 2.69 -14.40
CA ILE A 64 2.35 2.07 -15.39
C ILE A 64 2.79 3.09 -16.42
N LYS A 65 1.88 3.98 -16.84
CA LYS A 65 2.12 4.97 -17.88
C LYS A 65 3.22 5.96 -17.49
N ASP A 66 3.28 6.34 -16.22
CA ASP A 66 4.15 7.41 -15.72
C ASP A 66 5.37 6.86 -14.96
N TYR A 67 5.47 5.53 -14.82
CA TYR A 67 6.56 4.86 -14.13
C TYR A 67 7.90 5.12 -14.82
N GLN A 68 8.90 5.48 -14.03
CA GLN A 68 10.28 5.60 -14.50
C GLN A 68 11.24 5.24 -13.37
N ALA A 69 12.14 4.28 -13.61
CA ALA A 69 13.16 3.90 -12.63
C ALA A 69 14.08 5.09 -12.26
N GLY A 70 14.52 5.12 -11.01
CA GLY A 70 15.48 6.13 -10.52
C GLY A 70 14.88 7.46 -10.04
N LYS A 71 13.55 7.60 -9.98
CA LYS A 71 12.86 8.79 -9.44
C LYS A 71 11.68 8.44 -8.52
N GLY A 72 11.04 9.45 -7.94
CA GLY A 72 9.73 9.31 -7.31
C GLY A 72 8.64 8.98 -8.34
N GLN A 73 7.65 8.18 -7.93
CA GLN A 73 6.59 7.69 -8.82
C GLN A 73 5.29 8.43 -8.55
N ASP A 74 4.45 8.59 -9.58
CA ASP A 74 3.10 9.10 -9.37
C ASP A 74 2.29 8.05 -8.61
N SER A 75 1.85 8.44 -7.42
CA SER A 75 1.30 7.54 -6.42
C SER A 75 -0.18 7.81 -6.20
N PHE A 76 -0.95 6.74 -6.11
CA PHE A 76 -2.37 6.80 -5.75
C PHE A 76 -2.64 6.62 -4.25
N ASP A 77 -1.58 6.71 -3.43
CA ASP A 77 -1.59 6.28 -2.03
C ASP A 77 -1.15 7.38 -1.06
N LYS A 78 -0.91 7.00 0.21
CA LYS A 78 -0.45 7.90 1.30
C LYS A 78 0.80 8.71 0.98
N GLN A 79 1.52 8.40 -0.10
CA GLN A 79 2.73 9.13 -0.48
C GLN A 79 2.50 10.64 -0.61
N ILE A 80 1.32 11.10 -1.01
CA ILE A 80 0.99 12.54 -1.11
C ILE A 80 1.09 13.25 0.23
N VAL A 81 0.55 12.63 1.28
CA VAL A 81 0.62 13.16 2.65
C VAL A 81 2.04 13.07 3.18
N ARG A 82 2.74 11.95 2.94
CA ARG A 82 4.13 11.75 3.36
C ARG A 82 5.05 12.80 2.74
N ASP A 83 4.96 13.00 1.43
CA ASP A 83 5.75 13.96 0.69
C ASP A 83 5.49 15.38 1.18
N TYR A 84 4.23 15.74 1.42
CA TYR A 84 3.88 17.04 2.03
C TYR A 84 4.51 17.21 3.42
N LEU A 85 4.38 16.22 4.30
CA LEU A 85 4.93 16.28 5.66
C LEU A 85 6.46 16.41 5.66
N LEU A 86 7.15 15.82 4.67
CA LEU A 86 8.59 15.95 4.50
C LEU A 86 9.04 17.35 4.07
N THR A 87 8.14 18.21 3.60
CA THR A 87 8.44 19.62 3.29
C THR A 87 8.38 20.54 4.52
N LEU A 88 7.88 20.05 5.64
CA LEU A 88 7.69 20.82 6.87
C LEU A 88 8.88 20.63 7.81
N ASP A 89 9.16 21.66 8.63
CA ASP A 89 10.09 21.56 9.76
C ASP A 89 9.40 20.90 10.97
N TRP A 90 8.86 19.70 10.77
CA TRP A 90 8.18 18.92 11.81
C TRP A 90 9.05 17.75 12.25
N ASP A 91 9.30 17.65 13.55
CA ASP A 91 10.16 16.62 14.17
C ASP A 91 9.53 15.22 14.23
N LYS A 92 8.36 15.03 13.61
CA LYS A 92 7.58 13.79 13.56
C LYS A 92 7.03 13.35 14.93
N LYS A 93 6.93 14.27 15.90
CA LYS A 93 6.30 14.00 17.20
C LYS A 93 4.89 14.58 17.29
N PRO A 94 4.00 13.95 18.08
CA PRO A 94 2.69 14.52 18.36
C PRO A 94 2.77 15.87 19.11
N PRO A 95 1.83 16.80 18.85
CA PRO A 95 0.77 16.73 17.85
C PRO A 95 1.32 16.94 16.42
N GLY A 96 0.76 16.19 15.45
CA GLY A 96 1.09 16.39 14.04
C GLY A 96 0.49 17.69 13.47
N PRO A 97 1.08 18.26 12.41
CA PRO A 97 0.58 19.49 11.80
C PRO A 97 -0.79 19.27 11.14
N ARG A 98 -1.61 20.32 11.13
CA ARG A 98 -2.86 20.31 10.36
C ARG A 98 -2.54 20.29 8.86
N LEU A 99 -3.12 19.35 8.13
CA LEU A 99 -2.96 19.28 6.69
C LEU A 99 -3.81 20.37 6.00
N PRO A 100 -3.28 21.08 5.00
CA PRO A 100 -4.07 21.99 4.18
C PRO A 100 -5.16 21.25 3.41
N ASP A 101 -6.33 21.88 3.22
CA ASP A 101 -7.48 21.28 2.55
C ASP A 101 -7.15 20.74 1.15
N LYS A 102 -6.24 21.42 0.42
CA LYS A 102 -5.76 20.96 -0.89
C LYS A 102 -5.08 19.59 -0.85
N ILE A 103 -4.33 19.30 0.22
CA ILE A 103 -3.62 18.02 0.39
C ILE A 103 -4.63 16.93 0.76
N VAL A 104 -5.57 17.26 1.65
CA VAL A 104 -6.67 16.36 2.04
C VAL A 104 -7.49 15.97 0.80
N LYS A 105 -7.97 16.97 0.04
CA LYS A 105 -8.76 16.75 -1.18
C LYS A 105 -8.00 15.94 -2.22
N LYS A 106 -6.75 16.30 -2.52
CA LYS A 106 -5.92 15.57 -3.49
C LYS A 106 -5.72 14.11 -3.07
N THR A 107 -5.53 13.86 -1.77
CA THR A 107 -5.37 12.49 -1.25
C THR A 107 -6.68 11.71 -1.43
N ALA A 108 -7.82 12.29 -1.06
CA ALA A 108 -9.12 11.64 -1.23
C ALA A 108 -9.44 11.31 -2.69
N GLU A 109 -9.19 12.25 -3.61
CA GLU A 109 -9.39 12.06 -5.06
C GLU A 109 -8.57 10.88 -5.59
N ARG A 110 -7.32 10.74 -5.13
CA ARG A 110 -6.43 9.64 -5.53
C ARG A 110 -6.89 8.28 -5.02
N TYR A 111 -7.45 8.23 -3.81
CA TYR A 111 -8.05 7.02 -3.25
C TYR A 111 -9.29 6.59 -4.03
N GLU A 112 -10.14 7.54 -4.41
CA GLU A 112 -11.29 7.26 -5.27
C GLU A 112 -10.88 6.79 -6.66
N GLU A 113 -9.83 7.39 -7.23
CA GLU A 113 -9.31 7.05 -8.54
C GLU A 113 -8.83 5.60 -8.57
N ILE A 114 -7.96 5.20 -7.64
CA ILE A 114 -7.45 3.82 -7.60
C ILE A 114 -8.54 2.80 -7.27
N LEU A 115 -9.49 3.15 -6.40
CA LEU A 115 -10.66 2.30 -6.15
C LEU A 115 -11.43 2.05 -7.46
N LYS A 116 -11.70 3.10 -8.24
CA LYS A 116 -12.41 2.99 -9.53
C LYS A 116 -11.62 2.15 -10.53
N ILE A 117 -10.30 2.35 -10.65
CA ILE A 117 -9.43 1.57 -11.55
C ILE A 117 -9.43 0.08 -11.18
N LEU A 118 -9.28 -0.25 -9.90
CA LEU A 118 -9.14 -1.64 -9.47
C LEU A 118 -10.46 -2.42 -9.46
N THR A 119 -11.60 -1.75 -9.24
CA THR A 119 -12.89 -2.44 -9.06
C THR A 119 -13.81 -2.45 -10.28
N LYS A 120 -13.56 -1.61 -11.30
CA LYS A 120 -14.31 -1.61 -12.57
C LYS A 120 -13.58 -2.38 -13.66
#